data_AF-A0A2V3UT23-F1
#
_entry.id   AF-A0A2V3UT23-F1
#
_cell.length_a   1.000
_cell.length_b   1.000
_cell.length_c   1.000
_cell.angle_alpha   90.00
_cell.angle_beta   90.00
_cell.angle_gamma   90.00
#
_symmetry.space_group_name_H-M   'P 1'
#
loop_
_entity.id
_entity.type
_entity.pdbx_description
1 polymer ?
#
loop_
_entity_poly.entity_id
_entity_poly.type
_entity_poly.pdbx_seq_one_letter_code
_entity_poly.pdbx_strand_id
1 'polypeptide(L)'
;MKLLLKCTAAALMAAGTLASGAIAPVAAQAVSGIGIADQRRAVVESSAFVNANNARPTTYKAQYDAAQAKSNQIRQQLEPLVNKFNTDVQAPNAQANQAALQQQLGQIQQLREQGSQEVQEILQPVALSEAYVLEQISEKFDQAVRQAMTKRKITIVFETGATLAHNDAYDLTKDITAELNTLIPSAQLVPPQGWLPRQQREQQAAQQAAQQGQARPAAPAAQQPEGR
;
A
#
# COMPACT_ATOMS: atom_id res chain seq x y z
N MET A 1 -3.46 -47.16 33.35
CA MET A 1 -4.68 -46.85 34.14
C MET A 1 -5.12 -45.45 33.74
N LYS A 2 -6.13 -45.24 32.88
CA LYS A 2 -7.57 -45.44 33.09
C LYS A 2 -8.02 -44.91 34.47
N LEU A 3 -8.53 -43.67 34.51
CA LEU A 3 -9.88 -43.26 34.97
C LEU A 3 -9.91 -41.71 34.98
N LEU A 4 -10.69 -41.05 34.12
CA LEU A 4 -12.10 -40.69 34.34
C LEU A 4 -12.29 -39.73 35.52
N LEU A 5 -12.67 -38.47 35.24
CA LEU A 5 -14.00 -37.97 35.61
C LEU A 5 -14.29 -36.59 34.99
N LYS A 6 -15.21 -36.59 34.02
CA LYS A 6 -16.04 -35.43 33.68
C LYS A 6 -17.17 -35.39 34.70
N CYS A 7 -17.37 -34.26 35.38
CA CYS A 7 -18.62 -33.96 36.08
C CYS A 7 -19.09 -32.57 35.66
N THR A 8 -20.12 -32.58 34.82
CA THR A 8 -21.04 -31.48 34.54
C THR A 8 -22.12 -31.41 35.62
N ALA A 9 -22.43 -30.22 36.15
CA ALA A 9 -23.74 -29.77 36.68
C ALA A 9 -23.52 -28.39 37.33
N ALA A 10 -24.05 -27.29 36.79
CA ALA A 10 -25.44 -26.86 36.88
C ALA A 10 -25.86 -26.42 38.30
N ALA A 11 -26.00 -25.09 38.43
CA ALA A 11 -26.94 -24.33 39.26
C ALA A 11 -27.03 -24.61 40.77
N LEU A 12 -26.62 -23.62 41.58
CA LEU A 12 -27.37 -23.21 42.76
C LEU A 12 -27.06 -21.75 43.10
N MET A 13 -28.06 -20.90 42.86
CA MET A 13 -28.18 -19.57 43.46
C MET A 13 -28.53 -19.75 44.93
N ALA A 14 -27.71 -19.23 45.84
CA ALA A 14 -28.10 -18.97 47.22
C ALA A 14 -27.28 -17.79 47.76
N ALA A 15 -28.00 -16.83 48.32
CA ALA A 15 -27.53 -15.56 48.81
C ALA A 15 -26.43 -15.70 49.87
N GLY A 16 -25.35 -14.95 49.68
CA GLY A 16 -24.31 -14.70 50.67
C GLY A 16 -23.88 -13.25 50.55
N THR A 17 -24.53 -12.37 51.31
CA THR A 17 -24.07 -11.01 51.54
C THR A 17 -22.75 -11.04 52.29
N LEU A 18 -21.65 -11.02 51.55
CA LEU A 18 -20.35 -10.62 52.06
C LEU A 18 -19.86 -9.50 51.15
N ALA A 19 -19.69 -8.33 51.76
CA ALA A 19 -19.10 -7.15 51.19
C ALA A 19 -17.69 -7.47 50.69
N SER A 20 -17.60 -7.95 49.46
CA SER A 20 -16.41 -7.84 48.64
C SER A 20 -16.70 -6.65 47.75
N GLY A 21 -16.08 -5.51 48.06
CA GLY A 21 -16.13 -4.35 47.18
C GLY A 21 -15.81 -4.84 45.78
N ALA A 22 -16.82 -4.81 44.91
CA ALA A 22 -16.63 -5.01 43.50
C ALA A 22 -15.67 -3.89 43.07
N ILE A 23 -14.39 -4.22 42.98
CA ILE A 23 -13.50 -3.52 42.09
C ILE A 23 -14.06 -3.89 40.72
N ALA A 24 -15.12 -3.20 40.31
CA ALA A 24 -15.44 -3.09 38.90
C ALA A 24 -14.10 -2.73 38.26
N PRO A 25 -13.67 -3.41 37.18
CA PRO A 25 -12.55 -2.88 36.42
C PRO A 25 -12.94 -1.44 36.14
N VAL A 26 -12.18 -0.49 36.70
CA VAL A 26 -12.26 0.89 36.27
C VAL A 26 -11.93 0.76 34.80
N ALA A 27 -12.96 0.74 33.96
CA ALA A 27 -12.79 0.98 32.54
C ALA A 27 -12.03 2.29 32.54
N ALA A 28 -10.75 2.23 32.19
CA ALA A 28 -9.90 3.40 32.06
C ALA A 28 -10.76 4.39 31.30
N GLN A 29 -11.16 5.48 31.97
CA GLN A 29 -12.09 6.44 31.41
C GLN A 29 -11.42 6.92 30.14
N ALA A 30 -11.92 6.40 29.01
CA ALA A 30 -11.36 6.76 27.73
C ALA A 30 -11.51 8.27 27.66
N VAL A 31 -10.39 9.00 27.57
CA VAL A 31 -10.45 10.45 27.43
C VAL A 31 -11.28 10.70 26.19
N SER A 32 -12.51 11.17 26.42
CA SER A 32 -13.51 11.27 25.38
C SER A 32 -13.06 12.36 24.41
N GLY A 33 -12.97 12.02 23.12
CA GLY A 33 -12.57 12.96 22.09
C GLY A 33 -11.26 12.64 21.37
N ILE A 34 -10.48 11.65 21.82
CA ILE A 34 -9.23 11.23 21.15
C ILE A 34 -9.41 9.82 20.57
N GLY A 35 -8.98 9.64 19.33
CA GLY A 35 -8.87 8.34 18.67
C GLY A 35 -7.51 8.16 18.00
N ILE A 36 -7.19 6.90 17.71
CA ILE A 36 -6.00 6.51 16.96
C ILE A 36 -6.46 5.67 15.77
N ALA A 37 -5.91 5.91 14.60
CA ALA A 37 -6.23 5.15 13.39
C ALA A 37 -4.97 4.81 12.62
N ASP A 38 -4.99 3.66 11.96
CA ASP A 38 -4.00 3.29 10.95
C ASP A 38 -4.64 3.42 9.57
N GLN A 39 -4.24 4.45 8.82
CA GLN A 39 -4.79 4.70 7.49
C GLN A 39 -4.49 3.55 6.53
N ARG A 40 -3.26 3.02 6.55
CA ARG A 40 -2.84 1.94 5.64
C ARG A 40 -3.65 0.68 5.92
N ARG A 41 -3.78 0.32 7.19
CA ARG A 41 -4.53 -0.87 7.61
C ARG A 41 -6.02 -0.73 7.27
N ALA A 42 -6.63 0.42 7.53
CA ALA A 42 -8.03 0.66 7.17
C ALA A 42 -8.30 0.52 5.66
N VAL A 43 -7.37 0.99 4.82
CA VAL A 43 -7.45 0.85 3.36
C VAL A 43 -7.27 -0.61 2.93
N VAL A 44 -6.26 -1.31 3.43
CA VAL A 44 -5.95 -2.69 3.04
C VAL A 44 -7.01 -3.69 3.52
N GLU A 45 -7.59 -3.47 4.70
CA GLU A 45 -8.66 -4.30 5.26
C GLU A 45 -10.04 -3.99 4.64
N SER A 46 -10.16 -2.92 3.83
CA SER A 46 -11.43 -2.57 3.18
C SER A 46 -11.87 -3.65 2.18
N SER A 47 -13.18 -3.86 2.08
CA SER A 47 -13.79 -4.79 1.14
C SER A 47 -13.44 -4.44 -0.30
N ALA A 48 -13.38 -3.15 -0.64
CA ALA A 48 -12.93 -2.70 -1.96
C ALA A 48 -11.52 -3.18 -2.30
N PHE A 49 -10.56 -3.04 -1.37
CA PHE A 49 -9.18 -3.48 -1.60
C PHE A 49 -9.09 -5.00 -1.67
N VAL A 50 -9.71 -5.72 -0.74
CA VAL A 50 -9.70 -7.19 -0.69
C VAL A 50 -10.35 -7.78 -1.96
N ASN A 51 -11.51 -7.27 -2.35
CA ASN A 51 -12.22 -7.72 -3.56
C ASN A 51 -11.41 -7.42 -4.82
N ALA A 52 -10.82 -6.22 -4.90
CA ALA A 52 -9.95 -5.86 -6.03
C ALA A 52 -8.72 -6.76 -6.10
N ASN A 53 -8.09 -7.08 -4.97
CA ASN A 53 -6.93 -7.97 -4.94
C ASN A 53 -7.27 -9.40 -5.36
N ASN A 54 -8.46 -9.89 -5.01
CA ASN A 54 -8.94 -11.21 -5.44
C ASN A 54 -9.30 -11.24 -6.95
N ALA A 55 -9.82 -10.14 -7.50
CA ALA A 55 -10.20 -10.04 -8.91
C ALA A 55 -9.05 -9.61 -9.85
N ARG A 56 -7.93 -9.13 -9.30
CA ARG A 56 -6.78 -8.64 -10.07
C ARG A 56 -6.05 -9.77 -10.82
N PRO A 57 -5.75 -10.93 -10.22
CA PRO A 57 -5.14 -12.06 -10.93
C PRO A 57 -5.98 -12.60 -12.09
N THR A 58 -7.30 -12.47 -12.02
CA THR A 58 -8.20 -12.91 -13.10
C THR A 58 -8.32 -11.86 -14.20
N THR A 59 -8.45 -10.59 -13.83
CA THR A 59 -8.55 -9.47 -14.79
C THR A 59 -7.25 -9.27 -15.57
N TYR A 60 -6.11 -9.35 -14.87
CA TYR A 60 -4.78 -9.16 -15.46
C TYR A 60 -4.04 -10.47 -15.72
N LYS A 61 -4.79 -11.58 -15.88
CA LYS A 61 -4.19 -12.91 -16.07
C LYS A 61 -3.21 -12.93 -17.24
N ALA A 62 -3.57 -12.28 -18.35
CA ALA A 62 -2.71 -12.21 -19.53
C ALA A 62 -1.37 -11.54 -19.24
N GLN A 63 -1.35 -10.49 -18.41
CA GLN A 63 -0.13 -9.79 -18.01
C GLN A 63 0.72 -10.63 -17.05
N TYR A 64 0.09 -11.31 -16.07
CA TYR A 64 0.81 -12.23 -15.20
C TYR A 64 1.41 -13.42 -15.96
N ASP A 65 0.64 -14.02 -16.88
CA ASP A 65 1.11 -15.12 -17.72
C ASP A 65 2.27 -14.66 -18.63
N ALA A 66 2.15 -13.47 -19.24
CA ALA A 66 3.21 -12.89 -20.07
C ALA A 66 4.48 -12.58 -19.26
N ALA A 67 4.34 -12.00 -18.06
CA ALA A 67 5.45 -11.71 -17.16
C ALA A 67 6.15 -13.00 -16.70
N GLN A 68 5.38 -14.05 -16.41
CA GLN A 68 5.91 -15.36 -16.05
C GLN A 68 6.64 -16.01 -17.22
N ALA A 69 6.04 -15.98 -18.41
CA ALA A 69 6.66 -16.51 -19.64
C ALA A 69 7.98 -15.80 -19.94
N LYS A 70 8.00 -14.46 -19.83
CA LYS A 70 9.19 -13.65 -20.03
C LYS A 70 10.27 -13.97 -19.00
N SER A 71 9.90 -14.05 -17.73
CA SER A 71 10.81 -14.43 -16.64
C SER A 71 11.43 -15.81 -16.88
N ASN A 72 10.63 -16.78 -17.33
CA ASN A 72 11.11 -18.12 -17.67
C ASN A 72 12.06 -18.10 -18.87
N GLN A 73 11.76 -17.32 -19.90
CA GLN A 73 12.62 -17.15 -21.07
C GLN A 73 13.97 -16.53 -20.68
N ILE A 74 13.98 -15.48 -19.86
CA ILE A 74 15.21 -14.84 -19.37
C ILE A 74 16.03 -15.85 -18.55
N ARG A 75 15.39 -16.65 -17.69
CA ARG A 75 16.08 -17.71 -16.93
C ARG A 75 16.73 -18.74 -17.85
N GLN A 76 16.02 -19.23 -18.87
CA GLN A 76 16.58 -20.19 -19.84
C GLN A 76 17.76 -19.62 -20.64
N GLN A 77 17.79 -18.31 -20.89
CA GLN A 77 18.92 -17.64 -21.54
C GLN A 77 20.09 -17.39 -20.58
N LEU A 78 19.80 -17.07 -19.30
CA LEU A 78 20.82 -16.82 -18.28
C LEU A 78 21.52 -18.09 -17.80
N GLU A 79 20.79 -19.19 -17.65
CA GLU A 79 21.31 -20.45 -17.10
C GLU A 79 22.58 -20.96 -17.83
N PRO A 80 22.62 -21.09 -19.18
CA PRO A 80 23.84 -21.49 -19.86
C PRO A 80 24.97 -20.47 -19.74
N LEU A 81 24.67 -19.16 -19.71
CA LEU A 81 25.67 -18.10 -19.57
C LEU A 81 26.32 -18.13 -18.19
N VAL A 82 25.52 -18.31 -17.14
CA VAL A 82 25.99 -18.42 -15.75
C VAL A 82 26.77 -19.71 -15.55
N ASN A 83 26.30 -20.83 -16.10
CA ASN A 83 27.03 -22.09 -16.05
C ASN A 83 28.39 -21.97 -16.75
N LYS A 84 28.42 -21.39 -17.95
CA LYS A 84 29.66 -21.13 -18.69
C LYS A 84 30.60 -20.23 -17.90
N PHE A 85 30.09 -19.13 -17.33
CA PHE A 85 30.88 -18.22 -16.50
C PHE A 85 31.50 -18.96 -15.29
N ASN A 86 30.71 -19.76 -14.56
CA ASN A 86 31.21 -20.53 -13.41
C ASN A 86 32.29 -21.54 -13.83
N THR A 87 32.11 -22.23 -14.96
CA THR A 87 33.12 -23.15 -15.51
C THR A 87 34.41 -22.42 -15.91
N ASP A 88 34.29 -21.28 -16.61
CA ASP A 88 35.44 -20.50 -17.09
C ASP A 88 36.25 -19.87 -15.93
N VAL A 89 35.59 -19.50 -14.83
CA VAL A 89 36.25 -18.99 -13.61
C VAL A 89 37.02 -20.09 -12.87
N GLN A 90 36.53 -21.33 -12.91
CA GLN A 90 37.20 -22.47 -12.27
C GLN A 90 38.32 -23.08 -13.12
N ALA A 91 38.43 -22.66 -14.39
CA ALA A 91 39.42 -23.21 -15.29
C ALA A 91 40.85 -22.73 -14.94
N PRO A 92 41.89 -23.58 -15.14
CA PRO A 92 43.28 -23.21 -14.83
C PRO A 92 43.80 -21.97 -15.59
N ASN A 93 43.16 -21.64 -16.72
CA ASN A 93 43.47 -20.49 -17.58
C ASN A 93 42.59 -19.26 -17.30
N ALA A 94 41.83 -19.22 -16.21
CA ALA A 94 40.94 -18.09 -15.87
C ALA A 94 41.68 -16.74 -15.87
N GLN A 95 42.94 -16.71 -15.42
CA GLN A 95 43.77 -15.51 -15.40
C GLN A 95 44.06 -14.97 -16.81
N ALA A 96 44.23 -15.85 -17.80
CA ALA A 96 44.46 -15.49 -19.20
C ALA A 96 43.17 -15.05 -19.92
N ASN A 97 42.01 -15.55 -19.46
CA ASN A 97 40.70 -15.26 -20.02
C ASN A 97 39.96 -14.12 -19.32
N GLN A 98 40.66 -13.27 -18.56
CA GLN A 98 40.03 -12.24 -17.73
C GLN A 98 39.15 -11.26 -18.53
N ALA A 99 39.56 -10.90 -19.76
CA ALA A 99 38.77 -10.04 -20.64
C ALA A 99 37.45 -10.71 -21.08
N ALA A 100 37.47 -12.00 -21.39
CA ALA A 100 36.29 -12.76 -21.77
C ALA A 100 35.32 -12.94 -20.58
N LEU A 101 35.86 -13.18 -19.38
CA LEU A 101 35.07 -13.25 -18.15
C LEU A 101 34.36 -11.93 -17.84
N GLN A 102 35.04 -10.79 -18.00
CA GLN A 102 34.43 -9.47 -17.83
C GLN A 102 33.32 -9.23 -18.85
N GLN A 103 33.50 -9.62 -20.12
CA GLN A 103 32.46 -9.51 -21.14
C GLN A 103 31.24 -10.39 -20.81
N GLN A 104 31.45 -11.64 -20.39
CA GLN A 104 30.35 -12.53 -19.97
C GLN A 104 29.59 -11.98 -18.77
N LEU A 105 30.31 -11.44 -17.77
CA LEU A 105 29.69 -10.81 -16.61
C LEU A 105 28.81 -9.62 -17.03
N GLY A 106 29.31 -8.77 -17.93
CA GLY A 106 28.56 -7.64 -18.50
C GLY A 106 27.28 -8.10 -19.22
N GLN A 107 27.37 -9.14 -20.05
CA GLN A 107 26.20 -9.72 -20.74
C GLN A 107 25.17 -10.27 -19.74
N ILE A 108 25.59 -10.99 -18.70
CA ILE A 108 24.71 -11.53 -17.64
C ILE A 108 24.02 -10.39 -16.87
N GLN A 109 24.75 -9.32 -16.56
CA GLN A 109 24.19 -8.14 -15.89
C GLN A 109 23.15 -7.44 -16.78
N GLN A 110 23.52 -7.18 -18.03
CA GLN A 110 22.65 -6.52 -18.99
C GLN A 110 21.36 -7.31 -19.23
N LEU A 111 21.45 -8.64 -19.40
CA LEU A 111 20.27 -9.48 -19.63
C LEU A 111 19.36 -9.54 -18.38
N ARG A 112 19.93 -9.51 -17.17
CA ARG A 112 19.14 -9.40 -15.93
C ARG A 112 18.40 -8.08 -15.84
N GLU A 113 19.09 -6.98 -16.14
CA GLU A 113 18.52 -5.64 -16.06
C GLU A 113 17.42 -5.43 -17.11
N GLN A 114 17.70 -5.74 -18.38
CA GLN A 114 16.71 -5.71 -19.45
C GLN A 114 15.51 -6.60 -19.12
N GLY A 115 15.77 -7.82 -18.65
CA GLY A 115 14.71 -8.74 -18.28
C GLY A 115 13.82 -8.22 -17.13
N SER A 116 14.41 -7.55 -16.14
CA SER A 116 13.65 -6.93 -15.06
C SER A 116 12.79 -5.76 -15.54
N GLN A 117 13.32 -4.92 -16.44
CA GLN A 117 12.60 -3.80 -17.03
C GLN A 117 11.42 -4.29 -17.87
N GLU A 118 11.63 -5.28 -18.74
CA GLU A 118 10.57 -5.81 -19.59
C GLU A 118 9.45 -6.47 -18.77
N VAL A 119 9.78 -7.21 -17.70
CA VAL A 119 8.78 -7.77 -16.77
C VAL A 119 8.01 -6.64 -16.07
N GLN A 120 8.70 -5.58 -15.67
CA GLN A 120 8.06 -4.42 -15.05
C GLN A 120 7.17 -3.66 -16.02
N GLU A 121 7.54 -3.54 -17.29
CA GLU A 121 6.69 -2.99 -18.35
C GLU A 121 5.44 -3.83 -18.58
N ILE A 122 5.57 -5.17 -18.60
CA ILE A 122 4.42 -6.08 -18.72
C ILE A 122 3.46 -5.92 -17.53
N LEU A 123 4.00 -5.72 -16.33
CA LEU A 123 3.21 -5.53 -15.10
C LEU A 123 2.80 -4.08 -14.85
N GLN A 124 3.26 -3.12 -15.65
CA GLN A 124 2.87 -1.71 -15.56
C GLN A 124 1.34 -1.50 -15.49
N PRO A 125 0.50 -2.13 -16.34
CA PRO A 125 -0.95 -2.01 -16.22
C PRO A 125 -1.51 -2.52 -14.88
N VAL A 126 -0.87 -3.53 -14.28
CA VAL A 126 -1.25 -4.04 -12.95
C VAL A 126 -0.95 -2.98 -11.89
N ALA A 127 0.23 -2.35 -11.94
CA ALA A 127 0.61 -1.29 -11.01
C ALA A 127 -0.31 -0.05 -11.15
N LEU A 128 -0.66 0.32 -12.39
CA LEU A 128 -1.63 1.40 -12.64
C LEU A 128 -3.00 1.08 -12.04
N SER A 129 -3.43 -0.16 -12.15
CA SER A 129 -4.67 -0.63 -11.55
C SER A 129 -4.62 -0.63 -10.02
N GLU A 130 -3.49 -0.94 -9.39
CA GLU A 130 -3.32 -0.82 -7.94
C GLU A 130 -3.46 0.64 -7.50
N ALA A 131 -2.77 1.54 -8.19
CA ALA A 131 -2.85 2.96 -7.94
C ALA A 131 -4.28 3.50 -8.09
N TYR A 132 -5.03 3.03 -9.10
CA TYR A 132 -6.41 3.46 -9.32
C TYR A 132 -7.39 2.96 -8.25
N VAL A 133 -7.24 1.71 -7.80
CA VAL A 133 -8.04 1.18 -6.68
C VAL A 133 -7.75 1.95 -5.40
N LEU A 134 -6.47 2.23 -5.12
CA LEU A 134 -6.08 3.02 -3.97
C LEU A 134 -6.62 4.45 -4.06
N GLU A 135 -6.60 5.10 -5.23
CA GLU A 135 -7.15 6.44 -5.44
C GLU A 135 -8.65 6.48 -5.10
N GLN A 136 -9.44 5.53 -5.62
CA GLN A 136 -10.88 5.43 -5.34
C GLN A 136 -11.18 5.24 -3.85
N ILE A 137 -10.40 4.41 -3.15
CA ILE A 137 -10.58 4.21 -1.69
C ILE A 137 -10.17 5.48 -0.94
N SER A 138 -9.07 6.11 -1.33
CA SER A 138 -8.56 7.34 -0.71
C SER A 138 -9.55 8.49 -0.82
N GLU A 139 -10.27 8.62 -1.94
CA GLU A 139 -11.32 9.63 -2.13
C GLU A 139 -12.50 9.49 -1.15
N LYS A 140 -12.76 8.27 -0.65
CA LYS A 140 -13.81 8.02 0.36
C LYS A 140 -13.26 7.96 1.78
N PHE A 141 -11.95 7.88 1.94
CA PHE A 141 -11.28 7.75 3.24
C PHE A 141 -11.58 8.92 4.17
N ASP A 142 -11.44 10.17 3.72
CA ASP A 142 -11.72 11.34 4.56
C ASP A 142 -13.17 11.37 5.05
N GLN A 143 -14.11 10.95 4.20
CA GLN A 143 -15.52 10.85 4.57
C GLN A 143 -15.75 9.73 5.59
N ALA A 144 -15.12 8.56 5.40
CA ALA A 144 -15.16 7.44 6.34
C ALA A 144 -14.62 7.84 7.72
N VAL A 145 -13.49 8.55 7.77
CA VAL A 145 -12.91 9.05 9.02
C VAL A 145 -13.87 9.97 9.76
N ARG A 146 -14.47 10.96 9.06
CA ARG A 146 -15.45 11.87 9.68
C ARG A 146 -16.69 11.16 10.21
N GLN A 147 -17.18 10.16 9.48
CA GLN A 147 -18.33 9.35 9.90
C GLN A 147 -18.00 8.50 11.14
N ALA A 148 -16.84 7.85 11.16
CA ALA A 148 -16.36 7.07 12.30
C ALA A 148 -16.14 7.97 13.54
N MET A 149 -15.50 9.13 13.36
CA MET A 149 -15.33 10.14 14.41
C MET A 149 -16.67 10.59 15.00
N THR A 150 -17.67 10.86 14.15
CA THR A 150 -19.01 11.27 14.59
C THR A 150 -19.69 10.17 15.40
N LYS A 151 -19.64 8.91 14.93
CA LYS A 151 -20.25 7.75 15.62
C LYS A 151 -19.59 7.49 16.97
N ARG A 152 -18.27 7.64 17.05
CA ARG A 152 -17.48 7.41 18.27
C ARG A 152 -17.30 8.65 19.15
N LYS A 153 -17.88 9.80 18.75
CA LYS A 153 -17.75 11.10 19.43
C LYS A 153 -16.29 11.51 19.66
N ILE A 154 -15.45 11.29 18.66
CA ILE A 154 -14.04 11.63 18.66
C ILE A 154 -13.84 12.93 17.87
N THR A 155 -13.03 13.84 18.42
CA THR A 155 -12.79 15.17 17.85
C THR A 155 -11.41 15.25 17.21
N ILE A 156 -10.46 14.41 17.65
CA ILE A 156 -9.09 14.36 17.15
C ILE A 156 -8.69 12.91 16.92
N VAL A 157 -8.16 12.61 15.73
CA VAL A 157 -7.59 11.30 15.40
C VAL A 157 -6.10 11.45 15.15
N PHE A 158 -5.31 10.60 15.80
CA PHE A 158 -3.88 10.48 15.56
C PHE A 158 -3.59 9.25 14.71
N GLU A 159 -2.56 9.33 13.88
CA GLU A 159 -2.04 8.14 13.19
C GLU A 159 -1.37 7.21 14.21
N THR A 160 -1.52 5.89 14.07
CA THR A 160 -0.91 4.89 14.96
C THR A 160 0.59 5.10 15.16
N GLY A 161 1.31 5.56 14.11
CA GLY A 161 2.75 5.86 14.18
C GLY A 161 3.15 7.07 15.03
N ALA A 162 2.19 7.88 15.49
CA ALA A 162 2.43 9.04 16.36
C ALA A 162 2.37 8.70 17.86
N THR A 163 2.12 7.43 18.21
CA THR A 163 1.94 6.98 19.60
C THR A 163 2.88 5.82 19.95
N LEU A 164 3.37 5.78 21.19
CA LEU A 164 4.24 4.69 21.67
C LEU A 164 3.45 3.47 22.14
N ALA A 165 2.26 3.69 22.72
CA ALA A 165 1.33 2.66 23.15
C ALA A 165 -0.07 3.27 23.30
N HIS A 166 -1.09 2.48 23.00
CA HIS A 166 -2.48 2.85 23.22
C HIS A 166 -3.32 1.62 23.57
N ASN A 167 -4.51 1.85 24.12
CA ASN A 167 -5.52 0.80 24.31
C ASN A 167 -6.34 0.65 23.01
N ASP A 168 -6.76 -0.56 22.68
CA ASP A 168 -7.71 -0.88 21.60
C ASP A 168 -9.01 -0.05 21.68
N ALA A 169 -9.41 0.39 22.88
CA ALA A 169 -10.56 1.27 23.07
C ALA A 169 -10.46 2.60 22.29
N TYR A 170 -9.24 3.07 22.01
CA TYR A 170 -8.98 4.27 21.22
C TYR A 170 -8.79 3.98 19.72
N ASP A 171 -8.70 2.72 19.32
CA ASP A 171 -8.50 2.33 17.92
C ASP A 171 -9.80 2.52 17.12
N LEU A 172 -9.76 3.42 16.16
CA LEU A 172 -10.81 3.74 15.20
C LEU A 172 -10.67 2.98 13.88
N THR A 173 -9.56 2.28 13.66
CA THR A 173 -9.24 1.65 12.37
C THR A 173 -10.39 0.78 11.89
N LYS A 174 -10.95 -0.07 12.76
CA LYS A 174 -12.08 -0.95 12.42
C LYS A 174 -13.37 -0.18 12.08
N ASP A 175 -13.64 0.90 12.82
CA ASP A 175 -14.80 1.76 12.56
C ASP A 175 -14.65 2.46 11.20
N ILE A 176 -13.46 2.97 10.89
CA ILE A 176 -13.13 3.58 9.59
C ILE A 176 -13.25 2.54 8.47
N THR A 177 -12.74 1.33 8.64
CA THR A 177 -12.89 0.24 7.67
C THR A 177 -14.37 -0.08 7.42
N ALA A 178 -15.21 -0.09 8.47
CA ALA A 178 -16.65 -0.33 8.32
C ALA A 178 -17.36 0.80 7.52
N GLU A 179 -17.02 2.06 7.78
CA GLU A 179 -17.52 3.18 6.97
C GLU A 179 -17.01 3.10 5.52
N LEU A 180 -15.73 2.78 5.31
CA LEU A 180 -15.16 2.55 3.97
C LEU A 180 -15.94 1.47 3.22
N ASN A 181 -16.23 0.34 3.86
CA ASN A 181 -17.00 -0.76 3.24
C ASN A 181 -18.42 -0.33 2.86
N THR A 182 -18.98 0.65 3.57
CA THR A 182 -20.31 1.22 3.28
C THR A 182 -20.25 2.23 2.13
N LEU A 183 -19.21 3.07 2.07
CA LEU A 183 -19.03 4.11 1.06
C LEU A 183 -18.51 3.57 -0.28
N ILE A 184 -17.64 2.56 -0.24
CA ILE A 184 -17.02 1.92 -1.39
C ILE A 184 -16.95 0.40 -1.15
N PRO A 185 -18.04 -0.35 -1.44
CA PRO A 185 -18.03 -1.79 -1.26
C PRO A 185 -17.16 -2.52 -2.29
N SER A 186 -16.96 -1.91 -3.46
CA SER A 186 -16.12 -2.40 -4.55
C SER A 186 -15.41 -1.24 -5.25
N ALA A 187 -14.17 -1.47 -5.69
CA ALA A 187 -13.41 -0.54 -6.52
C ALA A 187 -13.30 -1.08 -7.95
N GLN A 188 -13.18 -0.19 -8.92
CA GLN A 188 -12.95 -0.59 -10.29
C GLN A 188 -11.47 -0.91 -10.53
N LEU A 189 -11.20 -2.07 -11.14
CA LEU A 189 -9.84 -2.54 -11.37
C LEU A 189 -9.20 -1.89 -12.59
N VAL A 190 -9.94 -1.67 -13.66
CA VAL A 190 -9.38 -1.14 -14.91
C VAL A 190 -9.50 0.38 -14.89
N PRO A 191 -8.37 1.13 -14.88
CA PRO A 191 -8.43 2.58 -14.98
C PRO A 191 -8.97 2.99 -16.36
N PRO A 192 -9.71 4.11 -16.46
CA PRO A 192 -10.20 4.61 -17.74
C PRO A 192 -9.04 5.06 -18.65
N GLN A 193 -9.27 5.09 -19.97
CA GLN A 193 -8.25 5.52 -20.92
C GLN A 193 -7.78 6.96 -20.63
N GLY A 194 -6.46 7.17 -20.66
CA GLY A 194 -5.85 8.47 -20.36
C GLY A 194 -5.75 8.80 -18.87
N TRP A 195 -6.18 7.89 -17.98
CA TRP A 195 -5.97 8.08 -16.55
C TRP A 195 -4.48 8.00 -16.19
N LEU A 196 -4.04 8.98 -15.40
CA LEU A 196 -2.69 9.11 -14.88
C LEU A 196 -2.77 9.14 -13.34
N PRO A 197 -1.89 8.41 -12.63
CA PRO A 197 -1.83 8.44 -11.18
C PRO A 197 -1.70 9.86 -10.64
N ARG A 198 -2.32 10.15 -9.49
CA ARG A 198 -2.25 11.47 -8.84
C ARG A 198 -0.83 12.05 -8.77
N GLN A 199 0.17 11.24 -8.38
CA GLN A 199 1.57 11.69 -8.31
C GLN A 199 2.10 12.19 -9.66
N GLN A 200 1.76 11.52 -10.76
CA GLN A 200 2.18 11.94 -12.10
C GLN A 200 1.43 13.20 -12.54
N ARG A 201 0.14 13.33 -12.22
CA ARG A 201 -0.63 14.56 -12.49
C ARG A 201 -0.08 15.76 -11.74
N GLU A 202 0.28 15.59 -10.47
CA GLU A 202 0.87 16.65 -9.65
C GLU A 202 2.25 17.07 -10.17
N GLN A 203 3.08 16.12 -10.60
CA GLN A 203 4.36 16.41 -11.25
C GLN A 203 4.19 17.16 -12.58
N GLN A 204 3.24 16.76 -13.42
CA GLN A 204 2.94 17.46 -14.67
C GLN A 204 2.42 18.87 -14.42
N ALA A 205 1.54 19.05 -13.44
CA ALA A 205 1.02 20.36 -13.05
C ALA A 205 2.14 21.27 -12.51
N ALA A 206 3.05 20.73 -11.69
CA ALA A 206 4.20 21.47 -11.18
C ALA A 206 5.16 21.92 -12.31
N GLN A 207 5.39 21.07 -13.31
CA GLN A 207 6.20 21.41 -14.49
C GLN A 207 5.54 22.50 -15.35
N GLN A 208 4.22 22.44 -15.55
CA GLN A 208 3.47 23.48 -16.29
C GLN A 208 3.48 24.82 -15.55
N ALA A 209 3.32 24.81 -14.21
CA ALA A 209 3.41 26.01 -13.39
C ALA A 209 4.81 26.65 -13.45
N ALA A 210 5.87 25.84 -13.48
CA ALA A 210 7.25 26.33 -13.62
C ALA A 210 7.50 27.01 -14.99
N GLN A 211 6.91 26.50 -16.08
CA GLN A 211 7.04 27.10 -17.41
C GLN A 211 6.23 28.39 -17.56
N GLN A 212 5.03 28.48 -16.96
CA GLN A 212 4.22 29.71 -16.98
C GLN A 212 4.77 30.81 -16.06
N GLY A 213 5.54 30.45 -15.02
CA GLY A 213 6.24 31.41 -14.15
C GLY A 213 7.40 32.16 -14.83
N GLN A 214 7.98 31.61 -15.90
CA GLN A 214 9.04 32.26 -16.70
C GLN A 214 8.52 33.14 -17.83
N ALA A 215 7.21 33.12 -18.12
CA ALA A 215 6.57 33.89 -19.17
C ALA A 215 5.75 35.08 -18.64
N ARG A 216 6.03 35.59 -17.42
CA ARG A 216 5.52 36.91 -17.01
C ARG A 216 6.35 37.98 -17.73
N PRO A 217 5.78 38.77 -18.67
CA PRO A 217 6.46 39.95 -19.17
C PRO A 217 6.67 40.90 -18.00
N ALA A 218 7.86 41.49 -17.89
CA ALA A 218 8.08 42.63 -17.02
C ALA A 218 6.99 43.66 -17.31
N ALA A 219 6.17 44.00 -16.31
CA ALA A 219 5.13 45.00 -16.44
C ALA A 219 5.78 46.31 -16.93
N PRO A 220 5.24 46.98 -17.98
CA PRO A 220 5.73 48.28 -18.38
C PRO A 220 5.52 49.25 -17.23
N ALA A 221 6.58 49.94 -16.83
CA ALA A 221 6.53 51.04 -15.88
C ALA A 221 5.46 52.05 -16.35
N ALA A 222 4.42 52.25 -15.53
CA ALA A 222 3.40 53.24 -15.78
C ALA A 222 4.04 54.64 -15.80
N GLN A 223 4.01 55.29 -16.95
CA GLN A 223 4.39 56.69 -17.11
C GLN A 223 3.43 57.57 -16.30
N GLN A 224 3.99 58.35 -15.37
CA GLN A 224 3.31 59.45 -14.68
C GLN A 224 2.83 60.48 -15.71
N PRO A 225 1.57 60.95 -15.66
CA PRO A 225 1.17 62.12 -16.44
C PRO A 225 1.65 63.38 -15.73
N GLU A 226 2.64 64.06 -16.31
CA GLU A 226 2.90 65.47 -16.08
C GLU A 226 1.80 66.32 -16.75
N GLY A 227 1.12 67.14 -15.94
CA GLY A 227 0.61 68.46 -16.30
C GLY A 227 -0.64 68.56 -17.18
N ARG A 228 -1.69 69.19 -16.63
CA ARG A 228 -2.25 70.47 -17.10
C ARG A 228 -3.26 71.01 -16.09
#